data_AF-A0A6B1F211-F1
#
_entry.id   AF-A0A6B1F211-F1
#
_cell.length_a   1.000
_cell.length_b   1.000
_cell.length_c   1.000
_cell.angle_alpha   90.00
_cell.angle_beta   90.00
_cell.angle_gamma   90.00
#
_symmetry.space_group_name_H-M   'P 1'
#
loop_
_entity.id
_entity.type
_entity.pdbx_description
1 polymer ?
#
loop_
_entity_poly.entity_id
_entity_poly.type
_entity_poly.pdbx_seq_one_letter_code
_entity_poly.pdbx_strand_id
1 'polypeptide(L)'
;MPRFRGRPVNRYILLPVLYMLVGTGSAQAASGPFFSLGNTDFVVSISFIIFIAAIIYFKAPKFVAKLIDGQIAKIEGQLKEASSVKEDAQTLLENLQRKQEEAEEHAIRIKEQAQKDKELAIEEAQTSIQGLVDRKLQNSREQVRASEAKAIANIRNQAIDLAIDAASEVIFRSMGGDDRRTIIDQSIKDINKYLN
;
A
#
# COMPACT_ATOMS: atom_id res chain seq x y z
N MET A 1 -19.86 9.16 -33.14
CA MET A 1 -20.58 10.18 -32.34
C MET A 1 -21.29 11.15 -33.28
N PRO A 2 -22.64 11.27 -33.25
CA PRO A 2 -23.33 12.31 -33.98
C PRO A 2 -23.52 13.56 -33.10
N ARG A 3 -23.12 14.72 -33.62
CA ARG A 3 -23.30 16.05 -33.02
C ARG A 3 -24.76 16.51 -33.20
N PHE A 4 -25.53 16.57 -32.12
CA PHE A 4 -26.80 17.31 -32.12
C PHE A 4 -26.51 18.81 -31.96
N ARG A 5 -26.53 19.51 -33.09
CA ARG A 5 -26.55 20.97 -33.16
C ARG A 5 -27.91 21.48 -32.67
N GLY A 6 -27.92 22.24 -31.58
CA GLY A 6 -29.08 23.05 -31.18
C GLY A 6 -29.44 24.00 -32.32
N ARG A 7 -30.66 23.86 -32.86
CA ARG A 7 -31.18 24.81 -33.84
C ARG A 7 -31.62 26.06 -33.09
N PRO A 8 -31.16 27.27 -33.48
CA PRO A 8 -31.70 28.50 -32.90
C PRO A 8 -33.19 28.58 -33.25
N VAL A 9 -34.03 28.66 -32.22
CA VAL A 9 -35.47 28.86 -32.37
C VAL A 9 -35.67 30.23 -33.00
N ASN A 10 -35.89 30.24 -34.31
CA ASN A 10 -36.02 31.43 -35.13
C ASN A 10 -37.21 32.26 -34.63
N ARG A 11 -36.95 33.50 -34.18
CA ARG A 11 -37.95 34.50 -33.77
C ARG A 11 -38.92 34.91 -34.90
N TYR A 12 -38.72 34.35 -36.10
CA TYR A 12 -39.53 34.54 -37.31
C TYR A 12 -40.68 33.54 -37.47
N ILE A 13 -40.80 32.49 -36.65
CA ILE A 13 -41.90 31.50 -36.77
C ILE A 13 -43.15 31.91 -35.95
N LEU A 14 -43.02 32.80 -34.96
CA LEU A 14 -44.17 33.33 -34.20
C LEU A 14 -44.95 34.44 -34.92
N LEU A 15 -44.30 35.19 -35.82
CA LEU A 15 -44.91 36.27 -36.60
C LEU A 15 -45.98 35.79 -37.62
N PRO A 16 -45.82 34.67 -38.36
CA PRO A 16 -46.85 34.22 -39.30
C PRO A 16 -48.07 33.59 -38.61
N VAL A 17 -47.92 32.98 -37.43
CA VAL A 17 -49.05 32.37 -36.70
C VAL A 17 -49.99 33.44 -36.14
N LEU A 18 -49.45 34.57 -35.69
CA LEU A 18 -50.25 35.72 -35.27
C LEU A 18 -51.00 36.37 -36.46
N TYR A 19 -50.44 36.31 -37.67
CA TYR A 19 -51.10 36.81 -38.89
C TYR A 19 -52.18 35.84 -39.42
N MET A 20 -52.04 34.54 -39.16
CA MET A 20 -52.98 33.51 -39.62
C MET A 20 -54.29 33.48 -38.81
N LEU A 21 -54.29 33.99 -37.57
CA LEU A 21 -55.51 34.07 -36.75
C LEU A 21 -56.35 35.35 -37.03
N VAL A 22 -55.82 36.32 -37.77
CA VAL A 22 -56.51 37.57 -38.11
C VAL A 22 -57.24 37.49 -39.47
N GLY A 23 -57.08 36.40 -40.23
CA GLY A 23 -57.39 36.38 -41.68
C GLY A 23 -58.56 35.53 -42.19
N THR A 24 -59.26 34.73 -41.38
CA THR A 24 -60.24 33.75 -41.92
C THR A 24 -61.58 33.68 -41.18
N GLY A 25 -62.07 34.80 -40.67
CA GLY A 25 -63.45 34.91 -40.18
C GLY A 25 -64.07 36.26 -40.55
N SER A 26 -65.07 36.22 -41.43
CA SER A 26 -66.09 37.27 -41.61
C SER A 26 -65.68 38.59 -42.29
N ALA A 27 -65.18 38.54 -43.53
CA ALA A 27 -65.12 39.74 -44.39
C ALA A 27 -66.39 39.98 -45.22
N GLN A 28 -67.49 39.23 -45.01
CA GLN A 28 -68.68 39.29 -45.86
C GLN A 28 -69.97 39.27 -45.01
N ALA A 29 -70.32 40.40 -44.39
CA ALA A 29 -71.71 40.82 -44.13
C ALA A 29 -71.75 42.20 -43.44
N ALA A 30 -71.42 43.27 -44.17
CA ALA A 30 -71.71 44.63 -43.72
C ALA A 30 -72.67 45.32 -44.72
N SER A 31 -73.96 45.28 -44.41
CA SER A 31 -74.94 46.27 -44.90
C SER A 31 -75.41 47.09 -43.70
N GLY A 32 -74.58 48.03 -43.25
CA GLY A 32 -74.93 48.95 -42.15
C GLY A 32 -73.72 49.77 -41.66
N PRO A 33 -73.95 50.90 -40.95
CA PRO A 33 -72.89 51.83 -40.56
C PRO A 33 -71.82 51.17 -39.68
N PHE A 34 -70.54 51.42 -39.97
CA PHE A 34 -69.37 50.80 -39.31
C PHE A 34 -69.29 51.02 -37.78
N PHE A 35 -69.96 52.05 -37.25
CA PHE A 35 -70.05 52.31 -35.81
C PHE A 35 -71.49 52.11 -35.33
N SER A 36 -71.82 50.90 -34.92
CA SER A 36 -73.09 50.58 -34.27
C SER A 36 -72.89 49.52 -33.20
N LEU A 37 -73.41 49.79 -31.99
CA LEU A 37 -73.41 48.86 -30.87
C LEU A 37 -74.36 47.65 -31.08
N GLY A 38 -75.18 47.68 -32.14
CA GLY A 38 -76.02 46.56 -32.56
C GLY A 38 -75.35 45.62 -33.58
N ASN A 39 -74.14 45.93 -34.04
CA ASN A 39 -73.38 45.08 -34.96
C ASN A 39 -72.47 44.14 -34.15
N THR A 40 -72.85 42.87 -34.06
CA THR A 40 -72.16 41.85 -33.24
C THR A 40 -70.69 41.71 -33.61
N ASP A 41 -70.34 41.84 -34.89
CA ASP A 41 -68.95 41.68 -35.36
C ASP A 41 -68.04 42.82 -34.86
N PHE A 42 -68.56 44.04 -34.74
CA PHE A 42 -67.80 45.17 -34.19
C PHE A 42 -67.54 45.01 -32.69
N VAL A 43 -68.55 44.58 -31.93
CA VAL A 43 -68.43 44.32 -30.49
C VAL A 43 -67.49 43.14 -30.22
N VAL A 44 -67.56 42.07 -31.01
CA VAL A 44 -66.65 40.90 -30.91
C VAL A 44 -65.22 41.30 -31.25
N SER A 45 -65.00 42.10 -32.29
CA SER A 45 -63.65 42.56 -32.67
C SER A 45 -63.01 43.43 -31.59
N ILE A 46 -63.76 44.37 -31.01
CA ILE A 46 -63.29 45.19 -29.87
C ILE A 46 -62.99 44.30 -28.66
N SER A 47 -63.88 43.34 -28.36
CA SER A 47 -63.68 42.41 -27.24
C SER A 47 -62.43 41.55 -27.42
N PHE A 48 -62.14 41.11 -28.66
CA PHE A 48 -60.94 40.35 -29.00
C PHE A 48 -59.66 41.19 -28.88
N ILE A 49 -59.69 42.46 -29.32
CA ILE A 49 -58.58 43.39 -29.15
C ILE A 49 -58.31 43.65 -27.66
N ILE A 50 -59.34 43.87 -26.85
CA ILE A 50 -59.22 44.04 -25.40
C ILE A 50 -58.66 42.77 -24.75
N PHE A 51 -59.10 41.57 -25.20
CA PHE A 51 -58.59 40.30 -24.71
C PHE A 51 -57.11 40.08 -25.04
N ILE A 52 -56.68 40.37 -26.27
CA ILE A 52 -55.26 40.31 -26.65
C ILE A 52 -54.45 41.35 -25.87
N ALA A 53 -54.96 42.58 -25.74
CA ALA A 53 -54.33 43.62 -24.95
C ALA A 53 -54.18 43.19 -23.49
N ALA A 54 -55.19 42.54 -22.91
CA ALA A 54 -55.12 41.97 -21.56
C ALA A 54 -54.06 40.88 -21.46
N ILE A 55 -53.99 39.92 -22.39
CA ILE A 55 -52.95 38.86 -22.41
C ILE A 55 -51.53 39.44 -22.47
N ILE A 56 -51.32 40.44 -23.31
CA ILE A 56 -50.02 41.12 -23.45
C ILE A 56 -49.70 41.93 -22.20
N TYR A 57 -50.68 42.66 -21.65
CA TYR A 57 -50.54 43.47 -20.44
C TYR A 57 -50.21 42.60 -19.21
N PHE A 58 -50.91 41.48 -19.02
CA PHE A 58 -50.65 40.51 -17.96
C PHE A 58 -49.40 39.65 -18.21
N LYS A 59 -48.70 39.84 -19.34
CA LYS A 59 -47.44 39.15 -19.68
C LYS A 59 -47.53 37.62 -19.63
N ALA A 60 -48.73 37.05 -19.82
CA ALA A 60 -48.95 35.61 -19.87
C ALA A 60 -47.95 34.85 -20.78
N PRO A 61 -47.65 35.31 -22.02
CA PRO A 61 -46.68 34.60 -22.87
C PRO A 61 -45.26 34.60 -22.30
N LYS A 62 -44.85 35.65 -21.58
CA LYS A 62 -43.51 35.72 -20.95
C LYS A 62 -43.40 34.75 -19.77
N PHE A 63 -44.50 34.53 -19.03
CA PHE A 63 -44.52 33.59 -17.92
C PHE A 63 -44.36 32.15 -18.41
N VAL A 64 -45.08 31.76 -19.47
CA VAL A 64 -44.95 30.43 -20.08
C VAL A 64 -43.55 30.21 -20.65
N ALA A 65 -42.99 31.20 -21.36
CA ALA A 65 -41.61 31.10 -21.84
C ALA A 65 -40.61 30.89 -20.70
N LYS A 66 -40.73 31.64 -19.61
CA LYS A 66 -39.84 31.52 -18.44
C LYS A 66 -39.90 30.15 -17.77
N LEU A 67 -41.08 29.51 -17.71
CA LEU A 67 -41.22 28.16 -17.17
C LEU A 67 -40.51 27.13 -18.05
N ILE A 68 -40.63 27.24 -19.37
CA ILE A 68 -39.95 26.35 -20.32
C ILE A 68 -38.43 26.57 -20.24
N ASP A 69 -37.97 27.82 -20.24
CA ASP A 69 -36.55 28.16 -20.08
C ASP A 69 -35.99 27.60 -18.76
N GLY A 70 -36.76 27.67 -17.67
CA GLY A 70 -36.37 27.08 -16.38
C GLY A 70 -36.22 25.57 -16.43
N GLN A 71 -37.09 24.86 -17.15
CA GLN A 71 -36.97 23.42 -17.34
C GLN A 71 -35.78 23.05 -18.23
N ILE A 72 -35.54 23.81 -19.30
CA ILE A 72 -34.37 23.62 -20.18
C ILE A 72 -33.09 23.78 -19.35
N ALA A 73 -32.97 24.88 -18.60
CA ALA A 73 -31.80 25.13 -17.75
C ALA A 73 -31.59 24.04 -16.69
N LYS A 74 -32.67 23.50 -16.13
CA LYS A 74 -32.60 22.38 -15.18
C LYS A 74 -32.06 21.11 -15.83
N ILE A 75 -32.56 20.74 -17.01
CA ILE A 75 -32.12 19.56 -17.74
C ILE A 75 -30.66 19.72 -18.20
N GLU A 76 -30.28 20.90 -18.69
CA GLU A 76 -28.89 21.21 -19.05
C GLU A 76 -27.95 21.08 -17.84
N GLY A 77 -28.37 21.58 -16.67
CA GLY A 77 -27.64 21.42 -15.41
C GLY A 77 -27.44 19.95 -15.04
N GLN A 78 -28.52 19.16 -15.07
CA GLN A 78 -28.47 17.71 -14.78
C GLN A 78 -27.59 16.95 -15.78
N LEU A 79 -27.66 17.28 -17.07
CA LEU A 79 -26.85 16.65 -18.11
C LEU A 79 -25.37 17.00 -17.96
N LYS A 80 -25.05 18.25 -17.58
CA LYS A 80 -23.69 18.68 -17.28
C LYS A 80 -23.12 17.95 -16.07
N GLU A 81 -23.89 17.84 -15.00
CA GLU A 81 -23.51 17.09 -13.80
C GLU A 81 -23.27 15.62 -14.11
N ALA A 82 -24.19 14.96 -14.81
CA ALA A 82 -24.03 13.57 -15.25
C ALA A 82 -22.80 13.38 -16.15
N SER A 83 -22.50 14.36 -17.01
CA SER A 83 -21.30 14.31 -17.86
C SER A 83 -20.02 14.45 -17.04
N SER A 84 -20.01 15.34 -16.04
CA SER A 84 -18.88 15.50 -15.10
C SER A 84 -18.65 14.22 -14.31
N VAL A 85 -19.69 13.62 -13.74
CA VAL A 85 -19.59 12.37 -12.98
C VAL A 85 -19.06 11.23 -13.85
N LYS A 86 -19.48 11.18 -15.12
CA LYS A 86 -18.96 10.19 -16.07
C LYS A 86 -17.47 10.41 -16.36
N GLU A 87 -17.05 11.65 -16.57
CA GLU A 87 -15.65 12.00 -16.78
C GLU A 87 -14.80 11.62 -15.57
N ASP A 88 -15.25 11.99 -14.37
CA ASP A 88 -14.58 11.62 -13.11
C ASP A 88 -14.47 10.10 -12.94
N ALA A 89 -15.53 9.35 -13.26
CA ALA A 89 -15.51 7.90 -13.20
C ALA A 89 -14.53 7.28 -14.22
N GLN A 90 -14.42 7.85 -15.42
CA GLN A 90 -13.46 7.41 -16.44
C GLN A 90 -12.02 7.70 -15.99
N THR A 91 -11.76 8.91 -15.49
CA THR A 91 -10.45 9.27 -14.94
C THR A 91 -10.09 8.40 -13.74
N LEU A 92 -11.05 8.06 -12.87
CA LEU A 92 -10.81 7.15 -11.74
C LEU A 92 -10.48 5.74 -12.22
N LEU A 93 -11.19 5.22 -13.23
CA LEU A 93 -10.93 3.90 -13.79
C LEU A 93 -9.53 3.82 -14.39
N GLU A 94 -9.13 4.80 -15.20
CA GLU A 94 -7.78 4.88 -15.78
C GLU A 94 -6.70 4.95 -14.69
N ASN A 95 -6.94 5.74 -13.64
CA ASN A 95 -6.01 5.82 -12.51
C ASN A 95 -5.92 4.50 -11.72
N LEU A 96 -7.02 3.76 -11.57
CA LEU A 96 -7.00 2.46 -10.91
C LEU A 96 -6.29 1.40 -11.74
N GLN A 97 -6.50 1.38 -13.06
CA GLN A 97 -5.79 0.48 -13.97
C GLN A 97 -4.28 0.75 -13.93
N ARG A 98 -3.87 2.01 -14.04
CA ARG A 98 -2.46 2.40 -13.93
C ARG A 98 -1.86 2.01 -12.57
N LYS A 99 -2.59 2.28 -11.47
CA LYS A 99 -2.13 1.87 -10.13
C LYS A 99 -2.05 0.36 -9.96
N GLN A 100 -2.93 -0.39 -10.61
CA GLN A 100 -2.88 -1.85 -10.60
C GLN A 100 -1.64 -2.35 -11.34
N GLU A 101 -1.37 -1.84 -12.54
CA GLU A 101 -0.16 -2.18 -13.30
C GLU A 101 1.12 -1.80 -12.55
N GLU A 102 1.17 -0.60 -11.98
CA GLU A 102 2.29 -0.14 -11.13
C GLU A 102 2.46 -1.09 -9.92
N ALA A 103 1.38 -1.48 -9.24
CA ALA A 103 1.44 -2.38 -8.09
C ALA A 103 1.91 -3.80 -8.47
N GLU A 104 1.45 -4.33 -9.61
CA GLU A 104 1.89 -5.62 -10.14
C GLU A 104 3.40 -5.59 -10.47
N GLU A 105 3.87 -4.53 -11.13
CA GLU A 105 5.30 -4.35 -11.43
C GLU A 105 6.13 -4.20 -10.15
N HIS A 106 5.64 -3.43 -9.18
CA HIS A 106 6.28 -3.32 -7.87
C HIS A 106 6.37 -4.67 -7.15
N ALA A 107 5.32 -5.49 -7.19
CA ALA A 107 5.31 -6.82 -6.59
C ALA A 107 6.34 -7.76 -7.26
N ILE A 108 6.45 -7.71 -8.59
CA ILE A 108 7.46 -8.47 -9.34
C ILE A 108 8.86 -8.03 -8.90
N ARG A 109 9.14 -6.72 -8.87
CA ARG A 109 10.44 -6.19 -8.42
C ARG A 109 10.78 -6.61 -6.99
N ILE A 110 9.82 -6.57 -6.07
CA ILE A 110 10.02 -7.02 -4.69
C ILE A 110 10.39 -8.49 -4.66
N LYS A 111 9.70 -9.32 -5.44
CA LYS A 111 9.97 -10.76 -5.50
C LYS A 111 11.36 -11.06 -6.08
N GLU A 112 11.74 -10.37 -7.15
CA GLU A 112 13.07 -10.51 -7.75
C GLU A 112 14.18 -10.06 -6.78
N GLN A 113 13.99 -8.93 -6.11
CA GLN A 113 14.94 -8.43 -5.11
C GLN A 113 15.07 -9.41 -3.95
N ALA A 114 13.95 -9.92 -3.42
CA ALA A 114 13.96 -10.90 -2.35
C ALA A 114 14.66 -12.21 -2.75
N GLN A 115 14.54 -12.63 -4.01
CA GLN A 115 15.28 -13.80 -4.52
C GLN A 115 16.79 -13.52 -4.58
N LYS A 116 17.20 -12.35 -5.06
CA LYS A 116 18.62 -11.95 -5.08
C LYS A 116 19.19 -11.85 -3.66
N ASP A 117 18.47 -11.20 -2.75
CA ASP A 117 18.88 -11.04 -1.35
C ASP A 117 18.98 -12.39 -0.65
N LYS A 118 18.06 -13.33 -0.95
CA LYS A 118 18.13 -14.70 -0.46
C LYS A 118 19.41 -15.40 -0.95
N GLU A 119 19.72 -15.32 -2.23
CA GLU A 119 20.92 -15.96 -2.80
C GLU A 119 22.19 -15.41 -2.15
N LEU A 120 22.30 -14.09 -2.03
CA LEU A 120 23.41 -13.41 -1.36
C LEU A 120 23.53 -13.80 0.11
N ALA A 121 22.41 -13.86 0.83
CA ALA A 121 22.40 -14.27 2.23
C ALA A 121 22.81 -15.74 2.42
N ILE A 122 22.46 -16.63 1.47
CA ILE A 122 22.90 -18.02 1.48
C ILE A 122 24.41 -18.10 1.26
N GLU A 123 24.95 -17.37 0.29
CA GLU A 123 26.39 -17.34 -0.01
C GLU A 123 27.21 -16.80 1.18
N GLU A 124 26.76 -15.70 1.78
CA GLU A 124 27.37 -15.11 2.97
C GLU A 124 27.30 -16.08 4.17
N ALA A 125 26.14 -16.71 4.38
CA ALA A 125 25.97 -17.69 5.44
C ALA A 125 26.87 -18.91 5.25
N GLN A 126 27.00 -19.43 4.02
CA GLN A 126 27.91 -20.54 3.73
C GLN A 126 29.37 -20.17 4.03
N THR A 127 29.81 -18.98 3.60
CA THR A 127 31.16 -18.49 3.86
C THR A 127 31.42 -18.32 5.36
N SER A 128 30.46 -17.74 6.09
CA SER A 128 30.54 -17.56 7.54
C SER A 128 30.56 -18.89 8.29
N ILE A 129 29.71 -19.84 7.91
CA ILE A 129 29.66 -21.18 8.49
C ILE A 129 30.98 -21.91 8.25
N GLN A 130 31.54 -21.87 7.04
CA GLN A 130 32.82 -22.50 6.74
C GLN A 130 33.93 -21.95 7.66
N GLY A 131 34.02 -20.62 7.80
CA GLY A 131 34.97 -19.99 8.71
C GLY A 131 34.71 -20.28 10.20
N LEU A 132 33.46 -20.51 10.62
CA LEU A 132 33.12 -20.96 11.98
C LEU A 132 33.52 -22.42 12.21
N VAL A 133 33.27 -23.29 11.25
CA VAL A 133 33.63 -24.72 11.30
C VAL A 133 35.14 -24.87 11.39
N ASP A 134 35.91 -24.16 10.56
CA ASP A 134 37.38 -24.24 10.56
C ASP A 134 37.97 -23.79 11.91
N ARG A 135 37.46 -22.68 12.46
CA ARG A 135 37.83 -22.22 13.81
C ARG A 135 37.44 -23.22 14.89
N LYS A 136 36.24 -23.81 14.81
CA LYS A 136 35.78 -24.81 15.77
C LYS A 136 36.65 -26.07 15.72
N LEU A 137 37.05 -26.51 14.53
CA LEU A 137 37.94 -27.65 14.34
C LEU A 137 39.34 -27.36 14.88
N GLN A 138 39.88 -26.16 14.65
CA GLN A 138 41.17 -25.75 15.21
C GLN A 138 41.14 -25.77 16.75
N ASN A 139 40.14 -25.13 17.37
CA ASN A 139 39.99 -25.10 18.82
C ASN A 139 39.82 -26.52 19.40
N SER A 140 39.05 -27.38 18.73
CA SER A 140 38.86 -28.77 19.17
C SER A 140 40.15 -29.57 19.07
N ARG A 141 40.93 -29.41 17.99
CA ARG A 141 42.25 -30.06 17.85
C ARG A 141 43.23 -29.60 18.93
N GLU A 142 43.21 -28.32 19.27
CA GLU A 142 44.04 -27.77 20.33
C GLU A 142 43.63 -28.30 21.71
N GLN A 143 42.33 -28.42 21.97
CA GLN A 143 41.80 -29.01 23.20
C GLN A 143 42.14 -30.50 23.33
N VAL A 144 42.10 -31.25 22.23
CA VAL A 144 42.55 -32.65 22.19
C VAL A 144 44.04 -32.73 22.53
N ARG A 145 44.90 -31.94 21.86
CA ARG A 145 46.34 -31.90 22.15
C ARG A 145 46.65 -31.55 23.61
N ALA A 146 45.95 -30.56 24.17
CA ALA A 146 46.11 -30.18 25.57
C ALA A 146 45.67 -31.32 26.52
N SER A 147 44.58 -32.02 26.18
CA SER A 147 44.08 -33.16 26.96
C SER A 147 45.01 -34.37 26.89
N GLU A 148 45.58 -34.65 25.72
CA GLU A 148 46.59 -35.70 25.51
C GLU A 148 47.86 -35.41 26.32
N ALA A 149 48.38 -34.18 26.24
CA ALA A 149 49.54 -33.77 27.03
C ALA A 149 49.29 -33.95 28.54
N LYS A 150 48.10 -33.57 29.02
CA LYS A 150 47.69 -33.76 30.41
C LYS A 150 47.56 -35.24 30.78
N ALA A 151 47.02 -36.08 29.90
CA ALA A 151 46.90 -37.52 30.13
C ALA A 151 48.28 -38.20 30.20
N ILE A 152 49.19 -37.85 29.29
CA ILE A 152 50.58 -38.36 29.31
C ILE A 152 51.29 -37.93 30.59
N ALA A 153 51.15 -36.66 31.01
CA ALA A 153 51.71 -36.18 32.27
C ALA A 153 51.15 -36.95 33.48
N ASN A 154 49.85 -37.23 33.50
CA ASN A 154 49.23 -38.02 34.56
C ASN A 154 49.77 -39.46 34.62
N ILE A 155 49.88 -40.15 33.48
CA ILE A 155 50.43 -41.51 33.43
C ILE A 155 51.88 -41.52 33.89
N ARG A 156 52.68 -40.54 33.47
CA ARG A 156 54.06 -40.40 33.90
C ARG A 156 54.17 -40.22 35.41
N ASN A 157 53.34 -39.36 36.00
CA ASN A 157 53.31 -39.14 37.44
C ASN A 157 52.91 -40.44 38.17
N GLN A 158 51.88 -41.14 37.71
CA GLN A 158 51.48 -42.44 38.29
C GLN A 158 52.59 -43.49 38.21
N ALA A 159 53.34 -43.53 37.10
CA ALA A 159 54.47 -44.44 36.95
C ALA A 159 55.64 -44.08 37.88
N ILE A 160 55.89 -42.78 38.11
CA ILE A 160 56.89 -42.30 39.07
C ILE A 160 56.47 -42.69 40.49
N ASP A 161 55.21 -42.46 40.86
CA ASP A 161 54.68 -42.81 42.19
C ASP A 161 54.81 -44.33 42.43
N LEU A 162 54.40 -45.15 41.45
CA LEU A 162 54.54 -46.62 41.54
C LEU A 162 56.00 -47.07 41.65
N ALA A 163 56.92 -46.42 40.93
CA ALA A 163 58.35 -46.73 41.00
C ALA A 163 58.95 -46.35 42.37
N ILE A 164 58.53 -45.22 42.95
CA ILE A 164 58.93 -44.78 44.30
C ILE A 164 58.40 -45.77 45.34
N ASP A 165 57.14 -46.18 45.22
CA ASP A 165 56.53 -47.16 46.12
C ASP A 165 57.26 -48.51 46.05
N ALA A 166 57.53 -49.01 44.84
CA ALA A 166 58.27 -50.26 44.64
C ALA A 166 59.72 -50.17 45.15
N ALA A 167 60.41 -49.06 44.89
CA ALA A 167 61.77 -48.84 45.41
C ALA A 167 61.78 -48.78 46.94
N SER A 168 60.81 -48.08 47.54
CA SER A 168 60.65 -48.01 49.00
C SER A 168 60.39 -49.40 49.59
N GLU A 169 59.57 -50.22 48.95
CA GLU A 169 59.31 -51.60 49.39
C GLU A 169 60.54 -52.50 49.27
N VAL A 170 61.32 -52.41 48.18
CA VAL A 170 62.57 -53.16 48.02
C VAL A 170 63.59 -52.76 49.08
N ILE A 171 63.77 -51.46 49.34
CA ILE A 171 64.64 -50.95 50.40
C ILE A 171 64.18 -51.47 51.76
N PHE A 172 62.88 -51.45 52.05
CA PHE A 172 62.36 -51.96 53.31
C PHE A 172 62.61 -53.47 53.49
N ARG A 173 62.51 -54.26 52.42
CA ARG A 173 62.77 -55.70 52.43
C ARG A 173 64.26 -56.04 52.50
N SER A 174 65.15 -55.22 51.92
CA SER A 174 66.60 -55.44 51.96
C SER A 174 67.26 -54.93 53.24
N MET A 175 66.59 -54.09 54.03
CA MET A 175 67.11 -53.56 55.30
C MET A 175 67.03 -54.57 56.45
N GLY A 176 68.18 -55.10 56.86
CA GLY A 176 68.36 -55.90 58.06
C GLY A 176 68.21 -55.10 59.37
N GLY A 177 68.26 -55.79 60.51
CA GLY A 177 68.12 -55.17 61.83
C GLY A 177 69.25 -54.19 62.21
N ASP A 178 70.48 -54.47 61.76
CA ASP A 178 71.66 -53.61 62.02
C ASP A 178 71.73 -52.40 61.07
N ASP A 179 71.33 -52.55 59.81
CA ASP A 179 71.27 -51.42 58.86
C ASP A 179 70.28 -50.35 59.31
N ARG A 180 69.15 -50.75 59.91
CA ARG A 180 68.16 -49.83 60.50
C ARG A 180 68.76 -48.97 61.62
N ARG A 181 69.52 -49.56 62.52
CA ARG A 181 70.17 -48.82 63.63
C ARG A 181 71.23 -47.87 63.09
N THR A 182 72.02 -48.33 62.13
CA THR A 182 73.06 -47.51 61.49
C THR A 182 72.46 -46.29 60.80
N ILE A 183 71.36 -46.44 60.05
CA ILE A 183 70.68 -45.32 59.39
C ILE A 183 70.06 -44.35 60.41
N ILE A 184 69.52 -44.84 61.54
CA ILE A 184 69.00 -43.98 62.62
C ILE A 184 70.14 -43.18 63.27
N ASP A 185 71.26 -43.82 63.60
CA ASP A 185 72.42 -43.13 64.18
C ASP A 185 73.03 -42.11 63.22
N GLN A 186 73.07 -42.41 61.91
CA GLN A 186 73.48 -41.47 60.87
C GLN A 186 72.51 -40.28 60.78
N SER A 187 71.20 -40.53 60.81
CA SER A 187 70.17 -39.48 60.76
C SER A 187 70.23 -38.56 61.98
N ILE A 188 70.49 -39.13 63.17
CA ILE A 188 70.70 -38.37 64.41
C ILE A 188 71.95 -37.50 64.28
N LYS A 189 73.05 -38.01 63.71
CA LYS A 189 74.27 -37.21 63.45
C LYS A 189 74.02 -36.07 62.45
N ASP A 190 73.31 -36.33 61.36
CA ASP A 190 73.03 -35.31 60.34
C ASP A 190 72.12 -34.21 60.90
N ILE A 191 71.06 -34.55 61.64
CA ILE A 191 70.21 -33.56 62.31
C ILE A 191 71.01 -32.71 63.31
N ASN A 192 71.93 -33.32 64.07
CA ASN A 192 72.79 -32.59 65.00
C ASN A 192 73.77 -31.64 64.27
N LYS A 193 74.16 -31.98 63.03
CA LYS A 193 75.01 -31.15 62.18
C LYS A 193 74.29 -29.94 61.58
N TYR A 194 72.97 -30.00 61.39
CA TYR A 194 72.16 -28.88 60.90
C TYR A 194 71.49 -28.06 62.02
N LEU A 195 71.61 -28.48 63.28
CA LEU A 195 71.08 -27.78 64.47
C LEU A 195 72.15 -27.09 65.33
N ASN A 196 73.43 -27.16 64.95
CA ASN A 196 74.52 -26.28 65.43
C ASN A 196 74.86 -25.26 64.35
#